data_AF-A0A399J6X8-F1
#
_entry.id   AF-A0A399J6X8-F1
#
_cell.length_a   1.000
_cell.length_b   1.000
_cell.length_c   1.000
_cell.angle_alpha   90.00
_cell.angle_beta   90.00
_cell.angle_gamma   90.00
#
_symmetry.space_group_name_H-M   'P 1'
#
loop_
_entity.id
_entity.type
_entity.pdbx_description
1 polymer ?
#
loop_
_entity_poly.entity_id
_entity_poly.type
_entity_poly.pdbx_seq_one_letter_code
_entity_poly.pdbx_strand_id
1 'polypeptide(L)' 'MPQVASTSLQEEWAYARPYKSESERVAVFPEFLHHYNHHRGHTSLRGSTPANRVPNLAGQYS' A
#
# COMPACT_ATOMS: atom_id res chain seq x y z
N MET A 1 14.27 21.01 6.31
CA MET A 1 13.19 20.05 6.63
C MET A 1 13.36 18.86 5.69
N PRO A 2 13.80 17.68 6.15
CA PRO A 2 13.86 16.54 5.24
C PRO A 2 12.43 16.16 4.89
N GLN A 3 12.13 16.12 3.60
CA GLN A 3 10.86 15.65 3.09
C GLN A 3 10.73 14.17 3.47
N VAL A 4 9.92 13.86 4.48
CA VAL A 4 9.57 12.48 4.84
C VAL A 4 8.85 11.87 3.63
N ALA A 5 9.59 11.10 2.84
CA ALA A 5 9.09 10.44 1.64
C ALA A 5 7.87 9.59 2.01
N SER A 6 6.69 10.02 1.58
CA SER A 6 5.53 9.13 1.50
C SER A 6 5.83 8.18 0.35
N THR A 7 6.53 7.08 0.63
CA THR A 7 6.92 6.12 -0.41
C THR A 7 5.66 5.57 -1.07
N SER A 8 5.50 5.84 -2.36
CA SER A 8 4.34 5.52 -3.17
C SER A 8 4.19 4.00 -3.36
N LEU A 9 3.01 3.55 -3.83
CA LEU A 9 2.78 2.16 -4.21
C LEU A 9 3.79 1.69 -5.28
N GLN A 10 4.26 2.60 -6.14
CA GLN A 10 5.27 2.28 -7.14
C GLN A 10 6.62 1.97 -6.50
N GLU A 11 7.03 2.76 -5.52
CA GLU A 11 8.31 2.56 -4.82
C GLU A 11 8.30 1.29 -3.97
N GLU A 12 7.18 0.97 -3.31
CA GLU A 12 7.10 -0.15 -2.37
C GLU A 12 6.63 -1.47 -2.98
N TRP A 13 6.08 -1.46 -4.19
CA TRP A 13 5.69 -2.68 -4.89
C TRP A 13 6.27 -2.77 -6.29
N ALA A 14 6.03 -1.78 -7.16
CA ALA A 14 6.48 -1.89 -8.54
C ALA A 14 8.02 -1.94 -8.66
N TYR A 15 8.73 -1.27 -7.74
CA TYR A 15 10.19 -1.10 -7.76
C TYR A 15 10.90 -1.50 -6.46
N ALA A 16 10.19 -2.13 -5.51
CA ALA A 16 10.79 -2.52 -4.23
C ALA A 16 11.91 -3.55 -4.38
N ARG A 17 11.86 -4.38 -5.42
CA ARG A 17 12.90 -5.33 -5.78
C ARG A 17 12.87 -5.63 -7.28
N PRO A 18 13.97 -6.12 -7.86
CA PRO A 18 13.93 -6.73 -9.19
C PRO A 18 13.04 -7.98 -9.18
N TYR A 19 12.06 -8.02 -10.08
CA TYR A 19 11.25 -9.22 -10.35
C TYR A 19 11.79 -9.92 -11.59
N LYS A 20 11.76 -11.26 -11.59
CA LYS A 20 12.20 -12.07 -12.73
C LYS A 20 11.17 -12.08 -13.86
N SER A 21 9.91 -11.77 -13.55
CA SER A 21 8.82 -11.66 -14.52
C SER A 21 7.69 -10.77 -14.02
N GLU A 22 6.83 -10.31 -14.92
CA GLU A 22 5.59 -9.63 -14.54
C GLU A 22 4.67 -10.53 -13.72
N SER A 23 4.58 -11.82 -14.07
CA SER A 23 3.77 -12.80 -13.34
C SER A 23 4.20 -12.92 -11.87
N GLU A 24 5.50 -12.90 -11.59
CA GLU A 24 6.02 -12.90 -10.21
C GLU A 24 5.61 -11.62 -9.46
N ARG A 25 5.70 -10.46 -10.13
CA ARG A 25 5.31 -9.17 -9.55
C ARG A 25 3.80 -9.12 -9.23
N VAL A 26 2.97 -9.64 -10.12
CA VAL A 26 1.51 -9.72 -9.94
C VAL A 26 1.14 -10.75 -8.87
N ALA A 27 1.85 -11.87 -8.78
CA ALA A 27 1.57 -12.91 -7.78
C ALA A 27 1.71 -12.40 -6.33
N VAL A 28 2.64 -11.47 -6.07
CA VAL A 28 2.82 -10.87 -4.73
C VAL A 28 1.94 -9.64 -4.48
N PHE A 29 1.20 -9.18 -5.48
CA PHE A 29 0.40 -7.95 -5.38
C PHE A 29 -0.72 -8.03 -4.34
N PRO A 30 -1.49 -9.13 -4.20
CA PRO A 30 -2.56 -9.20 -3.21
C PRO A 30 -2.06 -9.09 -1.77
N GLU A 31 -0.95 -9.75 -1.45
CA GLU A 31 -0.32 -9.68 -0.12
C GLU A 31 0.20 -8.27 0.16
N PHE A 32 0.87 -7.67 -0.82
CA PHE A 32 1.32 -6.28 -0.72
C PHE A 32 0.15 -5.32 -0.49
N LEU A 33 -0.95 -5.45 -1.24
CA LEU A 33 -2.13 -4.60 -1.07
C LEU A 33 -2.72 -4.71 0.33
N HIS A 34 -2.78 -5.91 0.90
CA HIS A 34 -3.26 -6.09 2.27
C HIS A 34 -2.36 -5.35 3.26
N HIS A 35 -1.04 -5.52 3.14
CA HIS A 35 -0.09 -4.82 3.99
C HIS A 35 -0.17 -3.30 3.84
N TYR A 36 -0.19 -2.81 2.60
CA TYR A 36 -0.24 -1.40 2.26
C TYR A 36 -1.54 -0.75 2.79
N ASN A 37 -2.68 -1.39 2.62
CA ASN A 37 -3.98 -0.83 3.01
C ASN A 37 -4.28 -0.94 4.50
N HIS A 38 -3.77 -1.97 5.19
CA HIS A 38 -4.18 -2.27 6.58
C HIS A 38 -3.08 -2.10 7.62
N HIS A 39 -1.80 -2.14 7.24
CA HIS A 39 -0.70 -2.14 8.19
C HIS A 39 0.28 -1.00 7.99
N ARG A 40 0.36 -0.46 6.77
CA ARG A 40 1.31 0.60 6.44
C ARG A 40 0.74 1.98 6.79
N GLY A 41 1.33 2.60 7.80
CA GLY A 41 1.02 3.97 8.17
C GLY A 41 1.59 4.96 7.14
N HIS A 42 0.77 5.86 6.63
CA HIS A 42 1.22 6.89 5.70
C HIS A 42 1.42 8.21 6.44
N THR A 43 2.57 8.86 6.26
CA THR A 43 2.87 10.16 6.88
C THR A 43 1.91 11.26 6.41
N SER A 44 1.55 11.24 5.12
CA SER A 44 0.48 12.06 4.53
C SER A 44 -0.89 11.79 5.16
N LEU A 45 -1.08 10.61 5.78
CA LEU A 45 -2.27 10.26 6.53
C LEU A 45 -2.13 10.45 8.06
N ARG A 46 -1.11 11.18 8.53
CA ARG A 46 -0.74 11.30 9.97
C ARG A 46 -0.44 9.95 10.64
N GLY A 47 0.19 9.03 9.90
CA GLY A 47 0.53 7.68 10.37
C GLY A 47 -0.64 6.70 10.31
N SER A 48 -1.83 7.13 9.87
CA SER A 48 -2.96 6.23 9.64
C SER A 48 -2.76 5.40 8.36
N THR A 49 -3.41 4.25 8.32
CA THR A 49 -3.45 3.40 7.13
C THR A 49 -4.51 3.92 6.15
N PRO A 50 -4.47 3.56 4.86
CA PRO A 50 -5.49 3.93 3.89
C PRO A 50 -6.88 3.44 4.30
N ALA A 51 -6.99 2.21 4.84
CA ALA A 51 -8.26 1.66 5.33
C ALA A 51 -8.89 2.50 6.45
N ASN A 52 -8.10 3.17 7.29
CA ASN A 52 -8.63 4.05 8.35
C ASN A 52 -9.34 5.30 7.81
N ARG A 53 -9.13 5.66 6.54
CA ARG A 53 -9.75 6.85 5.92
C ARG A 53 -10.92 6.51 5.00
N VAL A 54 -11.13 5.25 4.67
CA VAL A 54 -12.20 4.82 3.78
C VAL A 54 -13.32 4.20 4.63
N PRO A 55 -14.42 4.93 4.92
CA PRO A 55 -15.55 4.37 5.65
C PRO A 55 -16.31 3.30 4.85
N ASN A 56 -15.97 3.06 3.58
CA ASN A 56 -16.61 2.09 2.70
C ASN A 56 -15.57 1.25 1.95
N LEU A 57 -14.82 0.40 2.66
CA LEU A 57 -14.37 -0.84 2.02
C LEU A 57 -15.64 -1.63 1.70
N ALA A 58 -15.85 -2.00 0.43
CA ALA A 58 -17.04 -2.75 0.01
C ALA A 58 -17.32 -3.91 0.98
N GLY A 59 -18.43 -3.82 1.72
CA GLY A 59 -18.74 -4.72 2.84
C GLY A 59 -19.54 -4.11 4.00
N GLN A 60 -19.80 -2.79 4.00
CA GLN A 60 -20.65 -2.13 5.01
C GLN A 60 -22.03 -1.69 4.46
N TYR A 61 -22.80 -2.64 3.93
CA TYR A 61 -24.25 -2.48 3.86
C TYR A 61 -24.87 -3.48 4.84
N SER A 62 -25.46 -2.98 5.92
CA SER A 62 -26.39 -3.74 6.76
C SER A 62 -27.71 -3.94 6.04
#